data_AF-A0A8T0D2S8-F1
#
_entry.id   AF-A0A8T0D2S8-F1
#
_cell.length_a   1.000
_cell.length_b   1.000
_cell.length_c   1.000
_cell.angle_alpha   90.00
_cell.angle_beta   90.00
_cell.angle_gamma   90.00
#
_symmetry.space_group_name_H-M   'P 1'
#
loop_
_entity.id
_entity.type
_entity.pdbx_description
1 polymer ?
#
loop_
_entity_poly.entity_id
_entity_poly.type
_entity_poly.pdbx_seq_one_letter_code
_entity_poly.pdbx_strand_id
1 'polypeptide(L)'
;MHRQCAVRLRMLLLPIVLSVLCSPVGCEELSQALIFVYNERGVDHFRYMEFKSLNQDKLSVPIVSIAIHDNQIEKNGWTTLSLMTSDVVPDKYQAYWAGFLETNITYELTNASFENSVAGDMVYTISSDVHLLTLGLCPEPLTSQCKKLKAYLSENMEYVIMQYLNLGENDEFWYQVGLQMWQLKGMSDAYRHIFVSDASTLTDDYLLSLKDDVLGVYLLQLSGDLSEILKALALPELINQVNQFGVPTVSSPSCSALIKLIKGDVYLSHVTWSPYSMMLRVLKHYNFPWKVNGKDNKKIPGYAVTFSSYPSVISSIDDFYITSAKLVSHEYKLLLHEAMWSWIRSPDRSSFTSFGVFVDIL
;
A
#
# COMPACT_ATOMS: atom_id res chain seq x y z
N MET A 1 -61.00 -21.67 -6.40
CA MET A 1 -60.92 -20.19 -6.34
C MET A 1 -59.76 -19.85 -5.42
N HIS A 2 -58.72 -19.09 -5.74
CA HIS A 2 -58.41 -18.21 -6.87
C HIS A 2 -56.88 -18.01 -6.97
N ARG A 3 -56.40 -17.99 -8.22
CA ARG A 3 -55.32 -17.18 -8.81
C ARG A 3 -53.86 -17.33 -8.34
N GLN A 4 -53.06 -17.83 -9.29
CA GLN A 4 -51.68 -17.44 -9.52
C GLN A 4 -51.50 -15.91 -9.51
N CYS A 5 -50.39 -15.44 -8.95
CA CYS A 5 -49.70 -14.27 -9.45
C CYS A 5 -48.19 -14.55 -9.41
N ALA A 6 -47.62 -14.77 -10.60
CA ALA A 6 -46.19 -14.75 -10.82
C ALA A 6 -45.73 -13.29 -10.83
N VAL A 7 -44.71 -12.96 -10.04
CA VAL A 7 -43.88 -11.78 -10.27
C VAL A 7 -42.47 -12.28 -10.53
N ARG A 8 -42.08 -12.22 -11.80
CA ARG A 8 -40.67 -12.23 -12.22
C ARG A 8 -40.04 -10.95 -11.70
N LEU A 9 -39.03 -11.06 -10.84
CA LEU A 9 -38.03 -10.02 -10.66
C LEU A 9 -36.66 -10.63 -11.00
N ARG A 10 -36.12 -10.22 -12.14
CA ARG A 10 -34.72 -10.44 -12.56
C ARG A 10 -33.92 -9.21 -12.09
N MET A 11 -32.63 -9.44 -11.79
CA MET A 11 -31.57 -8.47 -11.46
C MET A 11 -31.67 -7.86 -10.06
N LEU A 12 -30.61 -7.62 -9.29
CA LEU A 12 -29.15 -7.74 -9.45
C LEU A 12 -28.56 -7.61 -8.02
N LEU A 13 -27.35 -8.17 -7.82
CA LEU A 13 -26.44 -8.01 -6.65
C LEU A 13 -26.71 -8.88 -5.41
N LEU A 14 -25.73 -9.75 -5.14
CA LEU A 14 -25.60 -10.61 -3.97
C LEU A 14 -25.58 -9.78 -2.67
N PRO A 15 -26.23 -10.25 -1.59
CA PRO A 15 -25.87 -9.86 -0.24
C PRO A 15 -24.64 -10.70 0.17
N ILE A 16 -23.44 -10.14 0.08
CA ILE A 16 -22.33 -10.68 0.89
C ILE A 16 -22.50 -10.07 2.27
N VAL A 17 -22.95 -10.95 3.16
CA VAL A 17 -23.21 -10.76 4.57
C VAL A 17 -22.01 -10.11 5.26
N LEU A 18 -22.19 -8.86 5.70
CA LEU A 18 -21.39 -8.23 6.75
C LEU A 18 -21.82 -8.85 8.09
N SER A 19 -21.31 -10.03 8.41
CA SER A 19 -21.35 -10.56 9.78
C SER A 19 -19.97 -10.38 10.38
N VAL A 20 -19.63 -9.12 10.69
CA VAL A 20 -18.58 -8.85 11.67
C VAL A 20 -19.15 -9.34 13.00
N LEU A 21 -18.51 -10.35 13.58
CA LEU A 21 -18.78 -10.84 14.93
C LEU A 21 -18.55 -9.69 15.92
N CYS A 22 -19.62 -8.98 16.26
CA CYS A 22 -19.62 -8.00 17.31
C CYS A 22 -19.53 -8.76 18.64
N SER A 23 -18.33 -8.79 19.24
CA SER A 23 -18.13 -9.32 20.58
C SER A 23 -18.66 -8.30 21.62
N PRO A 24 -19.10 -8.70 22.83
CA PRO A 24 -19.80 -7.81 23.76
C PRO A 24 -18.91 -6.75 24.45
N VAL A 25 -17.68 -6.54 23.97
CA VAL A 25 -16.72 -5.59 24.53
C VAL A 25 -16.47 -4.51 23.47
N GLY A 26 -17.27 -3.44 23.51
CA GLY A 26 -17.00 -2.09 22.99
C GLY A 26 -16.64 -1.92 21.51
N CYS A 27 -17.57 -1.44 20.69
CA CYS A 27 -17.29 -0.83 19.37
C CYS A 27 -16.74 0.61 19.50
N GLU A 28 -15.73 0.86 20.33
CA GLU A 28 -15.14 2.21 20.47
C GLU A 28 -13.93 2.47 19.54
N GLU A 29 -13.32 1.43 18.94
CA GLU A 29 -12.08 1.54 18.14
C GLU A 29 -12.25 1.32 16.63
N LEU A 30 -13.48 1.12 16.15
CA LEU A 30 -13.75 0.93 14.72
C LEU A 30 -13.80 2.28 14.00
N SER A 31 -12.76 2.61 13.26
CA SER A 31 -12.68 3.78 12.39
C SER A 31 -13.12 3.43 10.97
N GLN A 32 -14.00 4.25 10.38
CA GLN A 32 -14.44 4.05 9.00
C GLN A 32 -14.38 5.38 8.25
N ALA A 33 -13.84 5.33 7.04
CA ALA A 33 -13.70 6.49 6.17
C ALA A 33 -14.06 6.11 4.74
N LEU A 34 -14.57 7.08 3.98
CA LEU A 34 -14.82 6.90 2.56
C LEU A 34 -14.49 8.15 1.75
N ILE A 35 -14.28 7.94 0.47
CA ILE A 35 -14.21 8.98 -0.56
C ILE A 35 -15.42 8.81 -1.47
N PHE A 36 -16.21 9.87 -1.63
CA PHE A 36 -17.23 9.93 -2.66
C PHE A 36 -16.87 10.92 -3.75
N VAL A 37 -17.38 10.69 -4.94
CA VAL A 37 -17.22 11.55 -6.11
C VAL A 37 -18.54 12.19 -6.47
N TYR A 38 -18.49 13.44 -6.92
CA TYR A 38 -19.62 14.14 -7.51
C TYR A 38 -19.13 15.01 -8.66
N ASN A 39 -19.98 15.23 -9.65
CA ASN A 39 -19.63 16.01 -10.82
C ASN A 39 -20.14 17.44 -10.67
N GLU A 40 -19.27 18.44 -10.80
CA GLU A 40 -19.65 19.84 -10.96
C GLU A 40 -19.11 20.36 -12.29
N ARG A 41 -20.02 20.81 -13.16
CA ARG A 41 -19.69 21.44 -14.45
C ARG A 41 -18.80 20.58 -15.35
N GLY A 42 -18.96 19.26 -15.30
CA GLY A 42 -18.20 18.32 -16.13
C GLY A 42 -16.86 17.90 -15.52
N VAL A 43 -16.52 18.36 -14.32
CA VAL A 43 -15.31 17.97 -13.58
C VAL A 43 -15.72 17.14 -12.37
N ASP A 44 -15.02 16.03 -12.15
CA ASP A 44 -15.21 15.20 -10.98
C ASP A 44 -14.50 15.81 -9.77
N HIS A 45 -15.22 15.86 -8.65
CA HIS A 45 -14.72 16.35 -7.37
C HIS A 45 -14.84 15.28 -6.30
N PHE A 46 -13.89 15.28 -5.37
CA PHE A 46 -13.79 14.27 -4.32
C PHE A 46 -14.05 14.89 -2.95
N ARG A 47 -14.67 14.12 -2.06
CA ARG A 47 -14.87 14.49 -0.67
C ARG A 47 -14.60 13.32 0.26
N TYR A 48 -13.94 13.64 1.36
CA TYR A 48 -13.67 12.74 2.48
C TYR A 48 -14.81 12.79 3.51
N MET A 49 -15.13 11.64 4.08
CA MET A 49 -16.07 11.52 5.18
C MET A 49 -15.68 10.38 6.12
N GLU A 50 -15.63 10.68 7.42
CA GLU A 50 -15.59 9.69 8.49
C GLU A 50 -16.98 9.40 9.03
N PHE A 51 -17.23 8.15 9.43
CA PHE A 51 -18.53 7.77 9.96
C PHE A 51 -18.42 6.61 10.95
N LYS A 52 -19.34 6.59 11.92
CA LYS A 52 -19.47 5.48 12.89
C LYS A 52 -20.44 4.39 12.40
N SER A 53 -21.42 4.76 11.58
CA SER A 53 -22.30 3.84 10.84
C SER A 53 -22.84 4.52 9.59
N LEU A 54 -22.72 3.87 8.43
CA LEU A 54 -23.30 4.34 7.17
C LEU A 54 -24.82 4.14 7.20
N ASN A 55 -25.59 5.23 7.17
CA ASN A 55 -27.00 5.17 6.85
C ASN A 55 -27.12 5.16 5.31
N GLN A 56 -27.13 3.97 4.72
CA GLN A 56 -27.07 3.77 3.26
C GLN A 56 -28.18 4.53 2.50
N ASP A 57 -29.32 4.78 3.14
CA ASP A 57 -30.46 5.49 2.58
C ASP A 57 -30.21 6.98 2.25
N LYS A 58 -29.04 7.55 2.60
CA LYS A 58 -28.70 8.97 2.39
C LYS A 58 -27.53 9.25 1.46
N LEU A 59 -26.79 8.26 0.96
CA LEU A 59 -25.72 8.49 -0.01
C LEU A 59 -26.21 8.19 -1.43
N SER A 60 -26.65 9.23 -2.15
CA SER A 60 -26.97 9.15 -3.58
C SER A 60 -25.76 9.42 -4.49
N VAL A 61 -24.55 9.46 -3.92
CA VAL A 61 -23.30 9.80 -4.62
C VAL A 61 -22.44 8.55 -4.80
N PRO A 62 -21.79 8.36 -5.96
CA PRO A 62 -20.88 7.23 -6.18
C PRO A 62 -19.71 7.27 -5.19
N ILE A 63 -19.44 6.11 -4.57
CA ILE A 63 -18.32 5.94 -3.64
C ILE A 63 -17.11 5.46 -4.44
N VAL A 64 -15.97 6.10 -4.27
CA VAL A 64 -14.71 5.74 -4.92
C VAL A 64 -13.98 4.67 -4.13
N SER A 65 -13.84 4.89 -2.83
CA SER A 65 -13.06 4.05 -1.93
C SER A 65 -13.64 4.08 -0.51
N ILE A 66 -13.56 2.97 0.21
CA ILE A 66 -13.97 2.83 1.62
C ILE A 66 -12.85 2.11 2.37
N ALA A 67 -12.48 2.65 3.53
CA ALA A 67 -11.57 2.02 4.48
C ALA A 67 -12.28 1.74 5.80
N ILE A 68 -12.07 0.54 6.33
CA ILE A 68 -12.52 0.11 7.65
C ILE A 68 -11.30 -0.36 8.41
N HIS A 69 -11.03 0.27 9.55
CA HIS A 69 -9.86 0.05 10.37
C HIS A 69 -10.29 -0.30 11.80
N ASP A 70 -9.76 -1.40 12.33
CA ASP A 70 -9.96 -1.85 13.71
C ASP A 70 -8.59 -2.09 14.34
N ASN A 71 -8.21 -1.23 15.27
CA ASN A 71 -6.93 -1.31 15.96
C ASN A 71 -7.05 -2.20 17.20
N GLN A 72 -6.59 -3.45 17.10
CA GLN A 72 -6.60 -4.41 18.20
C GLN A 72 -5.18 -4.76 18.66
N ILE A 73 -4.19 -3.89 18.41
CA ILE A 73 -2.78 -4.14 18.71
C ILE A 73 -2.57 -4.48 20.20
N GLU A 74 -3.20 -3.76 21.12
CA GLU A 74 -3.07 -4.05 22.56
C GLU A 74 -3.69 -5.39 22.98
N LYS A 75 -4.68 -5.88 22.23
CA LYS A 75 -5.43 -7.09 22.55
C LYS A 75 -4.81 -8.34 21.96
N ASN A 76 -4.34 -8.28 20.71
CA ASN A 76 -3.86 -9.46 19.99
C ASN A 76 -2.60 -9.21 19.13
N GLY A 77 -2.03 -8.00 19.16
CA GLY A 77 -0.85 -7.64 18.37
C GLY A 77 -1.15 -7.28 16.91
N TRP A 78 -2.42 -7.20 16.50
CA TRP A 78 -2.82 -6.91 15.13
C TRP A 78 -3.82 -5.77 15.04
N THR A 79 -3.60 -4.90 14.06
CA THR A 79 -4.64 -4.09 13.46
C THR A 79 -5.24 -4.83 12.26
N THR A 80 -6.52 -4.60 11.97
CA THR A 80 -7.11 -5.01 10.68
C THR A 80 -7.49 -3.80 9.84
N LEU A 81 -7.28 -3.91 8.53
CA LEU A 81 -7.66 -2.90 7.55
C LEU A 81 -8.36 -3.56 6.38
N SER A 82 -9.61 -3.18 6.11
CA SER A 82 -10.33 -3.54 4.90
C SER A 82 -10.48 -2.32 4.00
N LEU A 83 -10.03 -2.42 2.76
CA LEU A 83 -10.03 -1.34 1.79
C LEU A 83 -10.70 -1.80 0.51
N MET A 84 -11.70 -1.06 0.05
CA MET A 84 -12.57 -1.45 -1.06
C MET A 84 -12.70 -0.28 -2.02
N THR A 85 -12.59 -0.52 -3.33
CA THR A 85 -12.84 0.50 -4.35
C THR A 85 -14.00 0.12 -5.25
N SER A 86 -14.52 1.10 -6.00
CA SER A 86 -15.65 0.88 -6.91
C SER A 86 -15.25 1.03 -8.37
N ASP A 87 -15.75 0.13 -9.22
CA ASP A 87 -15.58 0.13 -10.67
C ASP A 87 -16.41 1.19 -11.41
N VAL A 88 -17.17 2.01 -10.67
CA VAL A 88 -17.93 3.14 -11.22
C VAL A 88 -17.04 4.34 -11.60
N VAL A 89 -15.77 4.32 -11.20
CA VAL A 89 -14.77 5.34 -11.52
C VAL A 89 -13.52 4.72 -12.16
N PRO A 90 -12.74 5.50 -12.94
CA PRO A 90 -11.47 5.04 -13.51
C PRO A 90 -10.54 4.41 -12.47
N ASP A 91 -9.83 3.34 -12.85
CA ASP A 91 -8.92 2.60 -11.97
C ASP A 91 -7.84 3.49 -11.33
N LYS A 92 -7.38 4.53 -12.04
CA LYS A 92 -6.44 5.51 -11.45
C LYS A 92 -7.01 6.22 -10.22
N TYR A 93 -8.31 6.54 -10.21
CA TYR A 93 -8.98 7.15 -9.05
C TYR A 93 -9.16 6.12 -7.95
N GLN A 94 -9.51 4.89 -8.30
CA GLN A 94 -9.60 3.78 -7.34
C GLN A 94 -8.26 3.60 -6.62
N ALA A 95 -7.17 3.46 -7.36
CA ALA A 95 -5.84 3.24 -6.81
C ALA A 95 -5.37 4.41 -5.95
N TYR A 96 -5.46 5.65 -6.46
CA TYR A 96 -5.08 6.84 -5.71
C TYR A 96 -5.84 6.95 -4.37
N TRP A 97 -7.17 6.84 -4.40
CA TRP A 97 -7.97 6.99 -3.20
C TRP A 97 -7.91 5.78 -2.25
N ALA A 98 -7.58 4.59 -2.74
CA ALA A 98 -7.22 3.46 -1.90
C ALA A 98 -5.98 3.79 -1.05
N GLY A 99 -4.90 4.22 -1.71
CA GLY A 99 -3.67 4.61 -1.01
C GLY A 99 -3.87 5.76 -0.03
N PHE A 100 -4.58 6.81 -0.46
CA PHE A 100 -4.89 7.95 0.40
C PHE A 100 -5.65 7.52 1.67
N LEU A 101 -6.74 6.76 1.53
CA LEU A 101 -7.53 6.35 2.69
C LEU A 101 -6.75 5.42 3.64
N GLU A 102 -5.92 4.53 3.11
CA GLU A 102 -5.09 3.66 3.93
C GLU A 102 -4.18 4.47 4.85
N THR A 103 -3.36 5.35 4.29
CA THR A 103 -2.43 6.15 5.09
C THR A 103 -3.18 7.11 6.01
N ASN A 104 -4.27 7.71 5.54
CA ASN A 104 -5.03 8.66 6.34
C ASN A 104 -5.69 8.01 7.57
N ILE A 105 -6.33 6.84 7.40
CA ILE A 105 -7.01 6.16 8.53
C ILE A 105 -6.02 5.46 9.48
N THR A 106 -4.81 5.17 8.99
CA THR A 106 -3.72 4.53 9.76
C THR A 106 -2.56 5.50 10.04
N TYR A 107 -2.80 6.82 10.01
CA TYR A 107 -1.75 7.84 10.04
C TYR A 107 -0.83 7.73 11.25
N GLU A 108 -1.41 7.60 12.45
CA GLU A 108 -0.63 7.44 13.70
C GLU A 108 0.23 6.17 13.69
N LEU A 109 -0.31 5.05 13.20
CA LEU A 109 0.44 3.80 13.06
C LEU A 109 1.54 3.92 12.00
N THR A 110 1.31 4.73 10.95
CA THR A 110 2.28 5.01 9.91
C THR A 110 3.45 5.82 10.45
N ASN A 111 3.19 6.88 11.22
CA ASN A 111 4.23 7.66 11.89
C ASN A 111 5.06 6.79 12.82
N ALA A 112 4.40 6.01 13.68
CA ALA A 112 5.08 5.12 14.60
C ALA A 112 5.91 4.04 13.85
N SER A 113 5.39 3.49 12.75
CA SER A 113 6.12 2.53 11.92
C SER A 113 7.36 3.17 11.28
N PHE A 114 7.23 4.38 10.76
CA PHE A 114 8.34 5.14 10.18
C PHE A 114 9.41 5.45 11.23
N GLU A 115 9.01 5.90 12.42
CA GLU A 115 9.89 6.14 13.57
C GLU A 115 10.63 4.88 14.04
N ASN A 116 9.96 3.74 14.05
CA ASN A 116 10.56 2.50 14.52
C ASN A 116 11.49 1.86 13.50
N SER A 117 11.18 1.98 12.20
CA SER A 117 11.87 1.24 11.13
C SER A 117 12.92 2.06 10.38
N VAL A 118 12.56 3.25 9.92
CA VAL A 118 13.38 4.05 9.00
C VAL A 118 13.90 5.34 9.60
N ALA A 119 13.46 5.75 10.80
CA ALA A 119 14.02 6.92 11.46
C ALA A 119 15.40 6.65 12.08
N GLY A 120 16.35 7.54 11.78
CA GLY A 120 17.63 7.66 12.48
C GLY A 120 17.48 8.43 13.79
N ASP A 121 18.61 8.76 14.44
CA ASP A 121 18.65 9.53 15.69
C ASP A 121 17.76 10.79 15.63
N MET A 122 16.91 10.92 16.65
CA MET A 122 16.04 12.06 16.88
C MET A 122 16.87 13.30 17.28
N VAL A 123 16.80 14.39 16.52
CA VAL A 123 17.33 15.69 16.95
C VAL A 123 16.17 16.49 17.55
N TYR A 124 16.19 16.65 18.86
CA TYR A 124 15.24 17.46 19.59
C TYR A 124 15.71 18.93 19.55
N THR A 125 15.06 19.77 18.75
CA THR A 125 15.19 21.24 18.89
C THR A 125 14.00 21.78 19.67
N ILE A 126 14.24 22.13 20.94
CA ILE A 126 13.26 22.80 21.79
C ILE A 126 13.18 24.27 21.36
N SER A 127 12.25 24.57 20.46
CA SER A 127 11.69 25.90 20.34
C SER A 127 10.20 25.76 20.07
N SER A 128 9.40 26.58 20.73
CA SER A 128 7.94 26.53 20.90
C SER A 128 7.09 26.54 19.61
N ASP A 129 7.69 26.46 18.43
CA ASP A 129 7.01 26.64 17.14
C ASP A 129 7.57 25.71 16.04
N VAL A 130 7.80 24.42 16.33
CA VAL A 130 8.33 23.47 15.34
C VAL A 130 7.56 22.15 15.38
N HIS A 131 7.00 21.77 14.22
CA HIS A 131 6.37 20.47 14.01
C HIS A 131 7.40 19.33 14.12
N LEU A 132 6.99 18.20 14.70
CA LEU A 132 7.76 16.96 14.74
C LEU A 132 8.36 16.67 13.36
N LEU A 133 9.69 16.76 13.24
CA LEU A 133 10.42 16.28 12.07
C LEU A 133 10.94 14.89 12.43
N THR A 134 10.20 13.86 12.03
CA THR A 134 10.70 12.49 12.01
C THR A 134 11.93 12.44 11.10
N LEU A 135 13.12 12.28 11.68
CA LEU A 135 14.37 12.21 10.93
C LEU A 135 14.48 10.80 10.33
N GLY A 136 13.99 10.63 9.10
CA GLY A 136 14.15 9.38 8.35
C GLY A 136 15.61 8.99 8.08
N LEU A 137 15.81 7.91 7.33
CA LEU A 137 17.12 7.38 6.90
C LEU A 137 18.05 8.48 6.37
N CYS A 138 17.47 9.50 5.75
CA CYS A 138 18.17 10.63 5.18
C CYS A 138 17.61 11.96 5.70
N PRO A 139 18.09 12.45 6.86
CA PRO A 139 17.65 13.72 7.41
C PRO A 139 18.17 14.91 6.60
N GLU A 140 17.44 16.03 6.64
CA GLU A 140 17.88 17.29 6.06
C GLU A 140 18.81 18.05 7.02
N PRO A 141 19.90 18.69 6.53
CA PRO A 141 20.35 18.72 5.14
C PRO A 141 20.96 17.38 4.68
N LEU A 142 20.59 16.91 3.47
CA LEU A 142 21.05 15.61 2.95
C LEU A 142 22.59 15.48 2.88
N THR A 143 23.11 14.38 3.40
CA THR A 143 24.51 13.95 3.23
C THR A 143 24.83 13.58 1.78
N SER A 144 26.11 13.42 1.44
CA SER A 144 26.50 12.98 0.09
C SER A 144 25.95 11.60 -0.27
N GLN A 145 25.92 10.66 0.68
CA GLN A 145 25.36 9.32 0.47
C GLN A 145 23.84 9.37 0.29
N CYS A 146 23.14 10.20 1.07
CA CYS A 146 21.70 10.42 0.92
C CYS A 146 21.32 11.06 -0.42
N LYS A 147 22.11 12.02 -0.91
CA LYS A 147 21.91 12.59 -2.25
C LYS A 147 22.05 11.53 -3.34
N LYS A 148 23.03 10.62 -3.20
CA LYS A 148 23.25 9.51 -4.14
C LYS A 148 22.10 8.51 -4.11
N LEU A 149 21.60 8.14 -2.91
CA LEU A 149 20.41 7.29 -2.77
C LEU A 149 19.17 7.95 -3.39
N LYS A 150 18.91 9.21 -3.03
CA LYS A 150 17.77 9.97 -3.55
C LYS A 150 17.80 10.02 -5.08
N ALA A 151 18.94 10.35 -5.68
CA ALA A 151 19.08 10.39 -7.13
C ALA A 151 18.74 9.04 -7.78
N TYR A 152 19.29 7.93 -7.26
CA TYR A 152 19.00 6.58 -7.78
C TYR A 152 17.50 6.23 -7.69
N LEU A 153 16.87 6.46 -6.53
CA LEU A 153 15.46 6.18 -6.35
C LEU A 153 14.57 7.09 -7.21
N SER A 154 14.91 8.37 -7.33
CA SER A 154 14.20 9.33 -8.19
C SER A 154 14.27 8.92 -9.67
N GLU A 155 15.45 8.55 -10.17
CA GLU A 155 15.64 8.08 -11.55
C GLU A 155 14.87 6.79 -11.82
N ASN A 156 14.85 5.86 -10.86
CA ASN A 156 14.05 4.63 -10.97
C ASN A 156 12.54 4.92 -10.99
N MET A 157 12.05 5.75 -10.06
CA MET A 157 10.64 6.14 -9.98
C MET A 157 10.16 6.80 -11.27
N GLU A 158 10.95 7.75 -11.79
CA GLU A 158 10.70 8.39 -13.07
C GLU A 158 10.65 7.36 -14.21
N TYR A 159 11.60 6.43 -14.26
CA TYR A 159 11.60 5.37 -15.27
C TYR A 159 10.32 4.53 -15.22
N VAL A 160 9.93 4.04 -14.03
CA VAL A 160 8.75 3.20 -13.82
C VAL A 160 7.48 3.93 -14.27
N ILE A 161 7.29 5.17 -13.83
CA ILE A 161 6.15 5.99 -14.22
C ILE A 161 6.14 6.21 -15.73
N MET A 162 7.28 6.54 -16.35
CA MET A 162 7.37 6.74 -17.78
C MET A 162 7.07 5.46 -18.58
N GLN A 163 7.41 4.27 -18.09
CA GLN A 163 7.02 3.02 -18.74
C GLN A 163 5.50 2.82 -18.68
N TYR A 164 4.86 3.08 -17.54
CA TYR A 164 3.41 3.07 -17.44
C TYR A 164 2.75 4.06 -18.41
N LEU A 165 3.22 5.31 -18.46
CA LEU A 165 2.64 6.34 -19.33
C LEU A 165 2.78 5.99 -20.82
N ASN A 166 3.88 5.33 -21.21
CA ASN A 166 4.13 4.97 -22.61
C ASN A 166 3.46 3.64 -23.02
N LEU A 167 3.38 2.67 -22.11
CA LEU A 167 3.02 1.28 -22.43
C LEU A 167 1.71 0.84 -21.79
N GLY A 168 1.29 1.42 -20.67
CA GLY A 168 0.22 0.90 -19.81
C GLY A 168 -1.15 0.76 -20.49
N GLU A 169 -1.48 1.56 -21.51
CA GLU A 169 -2.72 1.34 -22.26
C GLU A 169 -2.71 0.04 -23.08
N ASN A 170 -1.54 -0.46 -23.46
CA ASN A 170 -1.35 -1.60 -24.36
C ASN A 170 -0.70 -2.82 -23.69
N ASP A 171 -0.12 -2.62 -22.51
CA ASP A 171 0.65 -3.63 -21.79
C ASP A 171 0.05 -3.82 -20.40
N GLU A 172 -0.48 -5.03 -20.16
CA GLU A 172 -1.18 -5.39 -18.92
C GLU A 172 -0.25 -5.24 -17.70
N PHE A 173 1.03 -5.61 -17.83
CA PHE A 173 2.00 -5.52 -16.75
C PHE A 173 2.24 -4.06 -16.37
N TRP A 174 2.55 -3.20 -17.35
CA TRP A 174 2.80 -1.78 -17.07
C TRP A 174 1.56 -1.05 -16.58
N TYR A 175 0.36 -1.46 -17.01
CA TYR A 175 -0.90 -0.94 -16.46
C TYR A 175 -0.99 -1.18 -14.95
N GLN A 176 -0.77 -2.44 -14.51
CA GLN A 176 -0.83 -2.80 -13.09
C GLN A 176 0.24 -2.09 -12.26
N VAL A 177 1.46 -1.95 -12.80
CA VAL A 177 2.54 -1.19 -12.17
C VAL A 177 2.13 0.27 -11.98
N GLY A 178 1.51 0.89 -13.00
CA GLY A 178 1.01 2.26 -12.91
C GLY A 178 -0.07 2.46 -11.86
N LEU A 179 -0.99 1.50 -11.70
CA LEU A 179 -2.00 1.56 -10.64
C LEU A 179 -1.36 1.51 -9.25
N GLN A 180 -0.31 0.70 -9.05
CA GLN A 180 0.45 0.72 -7.80
C GLN A 180 1.15 2.06 -7.56
N MET A 181 1.61 2.75 -8.61
CA MET A 181 2.21 4.08 -8.47
C MET A 181 1.17 5.12 -8.07
N TRP A 182 -0.05 5.04 -8.63
CA TRP A 182 -1.17 5.87 -8.20
C TRP A 182 -1.54 5.63 -6.75
N GLN A 183 -1.55 4.37 -6.29
CA GLN A 183 -1.77 4.04 -4.89
C GLN A 183 -0.70 4.63 -3.99
N LEU A 184 0.58 4.46 -4.34
CA LEU A 184 1.70 5.06 -3.61
C LEU A 184 1.63 6.60 -3.59
N LYS A 185 1.21 7.23 -4.69
CA LYS A 185 0.99 8.67 -4.76
C LYS A 185 -0.09 9.13 -3.77
N GLY A 186 -1.22 8.42 -3.71
CA GLY A 186 -2.26 8.69 -2.72
C GLY A 186 -1.76 8.55 -1.27
N MET A 187 -0.94 7.53 -0.98
CA MET A 187 -0.31 7.36 0.33
C MET A 187 0.63 8.52 0.68
N SER A 188 1.49 8.94 -0.26
CA SER A 188 2.41 10.07 -0.10
C SER A 188 1.65 11.37 0.18
N ASP A 189 0.58 11.64 -0.57
CA ASP A 189 -0.23 12.84 -0.38
C ASP A 189 -0.96 12.82 0.97
N ALA A 190 -1.54 11.68 1.38
CA ALA A 190 -2.14 11.53 2.71
C ALA A 190 -1.14 11.75 3.84
N TYR A 191 0.08 11.18 3.73
CA TYR A 191 1.14 11.37 4.72
C TYR A 191 1.59 12.83 4.82
N ARG A 192 1.51 13.58 3.72
CA ARG A 192 1.83 15.02 3.65
C ARG A 192 0.63 15.92 3.93
N HIS A 193 -0.52 15.36 4.31
CA HIS A 193 -1.79 16.08 4.50
C HIS A 193 -2.25 16.87 3.27
N ILE A 194 -2.00 16.35 2.07
CA ILE A 194 -2.42 16.93 0.79
C ILE A 194 -3.70 16.23 0.33
N PHE A 195 -4.83 16.95 0.32
CA PHE A 195 -6.09 16.44 -0.22
C PHE A 195 -6.37 17.00 -1.61
N VAL A 196 -6.56 16.12 -2.60
CA VAL A 196 -6.93 16.50 -3.97
C VAL A 196 -8.44 16.50 -4.12
N SER A 197 -9.07 17.68 -4.11
CA SER A 197 -10.53 17.79 -4.24
C SER A 197 -11.03 17.83 -5.68
N ASP A 198 -10.15 18.05 -6.66
CA ASP A 198 -10.47 18.24 -8.08
C ASP A 198 -9.71 17.22 -8.93
N ALA A 199 -10.45 16.38 -9.67
CA ALA A 199 -9.89 15.31 -10.46
C ALA A 199 -9.00 15.79 -11.62
N SER A 200 -9.11 17.06 -12.04
CA SER A 200 -8.21 17.66 -13.03
C SER A 200 -6.77 17.80 -12.53
N THR A 201 -6.54 17.70 -11.21
CA THR A 201 -5.20 17.66 -10.61
C THR A 201 -4.52 16.30 -10.80
N LEU A 202 -5.29 15.21 -10.94
CA LEU A 202 -4.77 13.84 -11.09
C LEU A 202 -4.30 13.56 -12.54
N THR A 203 -3.30 14.33 -12.97
CA THR A 203 -2.63 14.25 -14.28
C THR A 203 -1.39 13.36 -14.23
N ASP A 204 -0.84 13.06 -15.40
CA ASP A 204 0.41 12.29 -15.52
C ASP A 204 1.60 13.02 -14.89
N ASP A 205 1.68 14.35 -15.04
CA ASP A 205 2.68 15.18 -14.37
C ASP A 205 2.54 15.15 -12.84
N TYR A 206 1.30 15.06 -12.34
CA TYR A 206 1.05 14.93 -10.90
C TYR A 206 1.55 13.59 -10.38
N LEU A 207 1.34 12.49 -11.11
CA LEU A 207 1.93 11.21 -10.77
C LEU A 207 3.47 11.29 -10.83
N LEU A 208 4.03 11.89 -11.87
CA LEU A 208 5.48 12.02 -12.07
C LEU A 208 6.17 12.77 -10.91
N SER A 209 5.47 13.68 -10.23
CA SER A 209 5.98 14.37 -9.03
C SER A 209 6.41 13.41 -7.90
N LEU A 210 5.93 12.16 -7.90
CA LEU A 210 6.34 11.14 -6.93
C LEU A 210 7.85 10.88 -6.94
N LYS A 211 8.53 11.10 -8.07
CA LYS A 211 10.01 10.99 -8.17
C LYS A 211 10.74 11.95 -7.23
N ASP A 212 10.09 13.04 -6.82
CA ASP A 212 10.70 14.05 -5.95
C ASP A 212 10.51 13.70 -4.45
N ASP A 213 9.60 12.77 -4.12
CA ASP A 213 9.25 12.32 -2.77
C ASP A 213 9.66 10.86 -2.45
N VAL A 214 10.80 10.44 -3.00
CA VAL A 214 11.29 9.04 -2.85
C VAL A 214 11.89 8.72 -1.48
N LEU A 215 12.03 9.70 -0.59
CA LEU A 215 12.50 9.53 0.80
C LEU A 215 11.37 9.56 1.84
N GLY A 216 10.11 9.69 1.40
CA GLY A 216 8.93 9.62 2.26
C GLY A 216 8.44 8.19 2.45
N VAL A 217 7.13 7.99 2.38
CA VAL A 217 6.46 6.68 2.52
C VAL A 217 6.96 5.61 1.53
N TYR A 218 7.62 6.02 0.45
CA TYR A 218 8.26 5.07 -0.47
C TYR A 218 9.33 4.21 0.21
N LEU A 219 10.05 4.76 1.20
CA LEU A 219 11.06 4.00 1.96
C LEU A 219 10.45 2.81 2.71
N LEU A 220 9.18 2.89 3.14
CA LEU A 220 8.49 1.77 3.79
C LEU A 220 8.26 0.61 2.80
N GLN A 221 8.02 0.93 1.52
CA GLN A 221 7.84 -0.08 0.47
C GLN A 221 9.14 -0.81 0.14
N LEU A 222 10.27 -0.13 0.34
CA LEU A 222 11.62 -0.63 0.06
C LEU A 222 12.19 -1.46 1.20
N SER A 223 11.46 -1.77 2.28
CA SER A 223 12.02 -2.51 3.42
C SER A 223 12.68 -3.84 3.05
N GLY A 224 12.20 -4.52 2.00
CA GLY A 224 12.80 -5.74 1.45
C GLY A 224 14.04 -5.49 0.56
N ASP A 225 14.08 -4.37 -0.16
CA ASP A 225 15.08 -4.06 -1.20
C ASP A 225 16.21 -3.13 -0.72
N LEU A 226 15.94 -2.29 0.27
CA LEU A 226 16.79 -1.18 0.68
C LEU A 226 18.20 -1.66 1.05
N SER A 227 18.32 -2.80 1.75
CA SER A 227 19.63 -3.37 2.10
C SER A 227 20.49 -3.66 0.87
N GLU A 228 19.89 -4.22 -0.19
CA GLU A 228 20.63 -4.58 -1.39
C GLU A 228 20.92 -3.35 -2.25
N ILE A 229 20.00 -2.39 -2.32
CA ILE A 229 20.22 -1.09 -2.97
C ILE A 229 21.40 -0.35 -2.32
N LEU A 230 21.42 -0.26 -0.98
CA LEU A 230 22.49 0.44 -0.27
C LEU A 230 23.85 -0.22 -0.48
N LYS A 231 23.92 -1.56 -0.45
CA LYS A 231 25.14 -2.32 -0.76
C LYS A 231 25.58 -2.12 -2.21
N ALA A 232 24.65 -2.22 -3.16
CA ALA A 232 24.94 -2.04 -4.58
C ALA A 232 25.47 -0.64 -4.89
N LEU A 233 24.94 0.39 -4.22
CA LEU A 233 25.40 1.78 -4.35
C LEU A 233 26.66 2.09 -3.53
N ALA A 234 27.18 1.13 -2.76
CA ALA A 234 28.30 1.28 -1.85
C ALA A 234 28.12 2.47 -0.89
N LEU A 235 27.05 2.42 -0.09
CA LEU A 235 26.65 3.48 0.86
C LEU A 235 26.87 3.04 2.33
N PRO A 236 28.13 2.92 2.80
CA PRO A 236 28.45 2.31 4.10
C PRO A 236 27.94 3.11 5.31
N GLU A 237 27.72 4.43 5.19
CA GLU A 237 27.14 5.20 6.31
C GLU A 237 25.69 4.79 6.54
N LEU A 238 24.92 4.61 5.46
CA LEU A 238 23.52 4.22 5.55
C LEU A 238 23.35 2.73 5.89
N ILE A 239 24.27 1.87 5.43
CA ILE A 239 24.26 0.43 5.77
C ILE A 239 24.45 0.21 7.28
N ASN A 240 25.33 0.99 7.91
CA ASN A 240 25.69 0.83 9.31
C ASN A 240 24.87 1.73 10.24
N GLN A 241 23.88 2.45 9.71
CA GLN A 241 23.03 3.32 10.50
C GLN A 241 22.12 2.50 11.42
N VAL A 242 21.94 3.00 12.63
CA VAL A 242 21.00 2.45 13.61
C VAL A 242 19.93 3.48 13.94
N ASN A 243 18.75 3.01 14.31
CA ASN A 243 17.69 3.85 14.84
C ASN A 243 17.98 4.22 16.31
N GLN A 244 17.10 5.04 16.90
CA GLN A 244 17.18 5.46 18.31
C GLN A 244 17.23 4.30 19.33
N PHE A 245 16.87 3.08 18.93
CA PHE A 245 16.89 1.88 19.77
C PHE A 245 18.15 1.03 19.56
N GLY A 246 19.12 1.50 18.76
CA GLY A 246 20.34 0.75 18.42
C GLY A 246 20.10 -0.42 17.45
N VAL A 247 18.93 -0.47 16.80
CA VAL A 247 18.59 -1.48 15.79
C VAL A 247 19.01 -0.96 14.42
N PRO A 248 19.65 -1.77 13.55
CA PRO A 248 19.94 -1.37 12.18
C PRO A 248 18.70 -0.82 11.48
N THR A 249 18.78 0.40 10.92
CA THR A 249 17.67 1.03 10.16
C THR A 249 17.33 0.24 8.90
N VAL A 250 18.27 -0.57 8.43
CA VAL A 250 18.09 -1.45 7.30
C VAL A 250 18.32 -2.88 7.76
N SER A 251 17.23 -3.65 7.81
CA SER A 251 17.25 -5.06 8.15
C SER A 251 16.99 -5.91 6.92
N SER A 252 17.41 -7.17 6.97
CA SER A 252 17.06 -8.18 5.97
C SER A 252 16.18 -9.21 6.66
N PRO A 253 14.85 -9.04 6.65
CA PRO A 253 13.97 -10.05 7.22
C PRO A 253 14.16 -11.38 6.48
N SER A 254 13.89 -12.48 7.19
CA SER A 254 13.93 -13.84 6.67
C SER A 254 12.66 -14.56 7.10
N CYS A 255 12.36 -15.73 6.52
CA CYS A 255 11.09 -16.40 6.75
C CYS A 255 11.28 -17.92 6.84
N SER A 256 10.41 -18.57 7.61
CA SER A 256 10.20 -20.03 7.57
C SER A 256 8.81 -20.32 7.02
N ALA A 257 8.68 -21.30 6.13
CA ALA A 257 7.38 -21.70 5.57
C ALA A 257 7.18 -23.22 5.62
N LEU A 258 5.93 -23.65 5.76
CA LEU A 258 5.53 -25.05 5.77
C LEU A 258 4.30 -25.25 4.87
N ILE A 259 4.42 -26.17 3.92
CA ILE A 259 3.31 -26.71 3.13
C ILE A 259 3.07 -28.14 3.59
N LYS A 260 1.91 -28.42 4.19
CA LYS A 260 1.56 -29.74 4.72
C LYS A 260 0.31 -30.29 4.04
N LEU A 261 0.52 -31.34 3.25
CA LEU A 261 -0.58 -32.13 2.69
C LEU A 261 -1.19 -33.04 3.76
N ILE A 262 -2.50 -33.02 3.88
CA ILE A 262 -3.30 -33.95 4.69
C ILE A 262 -4.40 -34.59 3.85
N LYS A 263 -5.12 -35.57 4.40
CA LYS A 263 -6.20 -36.23 3.66
C LYS A 263 -7.33 -35.24 3.37
N GLY A 264 -7.43 -34.80 2.11
CA GLY A 264 -8.49 -33.93 1.63
C GLY A 264 -8.26 -32.44 1.84
N ASP A 265 -7.07 -32.02 2.29
CA ASP A 265 -6.76 -30.62 2.56
C ASP A 265 -5.25 -30.32 2.51
N VAL A 266 -4.90 -29.04 2.47
CA VAL A 266 -3.52 -28.53 2.46
C VAL A 266 -3.40 -27.38 3.46
N TYR A 267 -2.51 -27.52 4.45
CA TYR A 267 -2.15 -26.42 5.33
C TYR A 267 -0.92 -25.67 4.81
N LEU A 268 -1.00 -24.35 4.90
CA LEU A 268 0.05 -23.42 4.55
C LEU A 268 0.36 -22.57 5.77
N SER A 269 1.63 -22.48 6.13
CA SER A 269 2.10 -21.65 7.24
C SER A 269 3.33 -20.87 6.81
N HIS A 270 3.40 -19.63 7.25
CA HIS A 270 4.52 -18.73 7.04
C HIS A 270 4.82 -17.99 8.35
N VAL A 271 6.11 -17.83 8.65
CA VAL A 271 6.61 -17.20 9.87
C VAL A 271 7.75 -16.26 9.50
N THR A 272 7.47 -14.95 9.46
CA THR A 272 8.48 -13.91 9.26
C THR A 272 9.35 -13.72 10.49
N TRP A 273 10.64 -13.53 10.26
CA TRP A 273 11.65 -13.15 11.22
C TRP A 273 12.12 -11.74 10.86
N SER A 274 11.70 -10.77 11.67
CA SER A 274 12.04 -9.35 11.51
C SER A 274 12.43 -8.74 12.86
N PRO A 275 13.12 -7.60 12.88
CA PRO A 275 13.38 -6.88 14.11
C PRO A 275 12.08 -6.53 14.85
N TYR A 276 12.10 -6.56 16.18
CA TYR A 276 10.92 -6.22 16.99
C TYR A 276 10.40 -4.80 16.76
N SER A 277 11.25 -3.88 16.30
CA SER A 277 10.83 -2.53 15.92
C SER A 277 9.82 -2.51 14.76
N MET A 278 9.74 -3.57 13.96
CA MET A 278 8.75 -3.68 12.88
C MET A 278 7.41 -4.29 13.33
N MET A 279 7.22 -4.61 14.61
CA MET A 279 6.02 -5.34 15.09
C MET A 279 4.72 -4.53 15.14
N LEU A 280 4.63 -3.38 14.49
CA LEU A 280 3.32 -2.76 14.20
C LEU A 280 2.72 -3.48 12.98
N ARG A 281 1.75 -4.36 13.23
CA ARG A 281 1.21 -5.28 12.22
C ARG A 281 -0.19 -4.91 11.80
N VAL A 282 -0.45 -5.02 10.50
CA VAL A 282 -1.76 -4.80 9.91
C VAL A 282 -2.13 -6.00 9.04
N LEU A 283 -3.20 -6.71 9.40
CA LEU A 283 -3.82 -7.69 8.52
C LEU A 283 -4.71 -6.93 7.52
N LYS A 284 -4.31 -6.93 6.25
CA LYS A 284 -4.99 -6.16 5.20
C LYS A 284 -5.90 -7.06 4.38
N HIS A 285 -7.04 -6.49 4.00
CA HIS A 285 -7.92 -7.04 2.98
C HIS A 285 -8.20 -5.95 1.95
N TYR A 286 -7.68 -6.12 0.73
CA TYR A 286 -7.99 -5.25 -0.39
C TYR A 286 -9.04 -5.92 -1.27
N ASN A 287 -9.99 -5.12 -1.76
CA ASN A 287 -10.96 -5.52 -2.77
C ASN A 287 -11.05 -4.42 -3.83
N PHE A 288 -10.22 -4.57 -4.86
CA PHE A 288 -10.04 -3.60 -5.93
C PHE A 288 -10.49 -4.21 -7.25
N PRO A 289 -11.65 -3.79 -7.80
CA PRO A 289 -12.10 -4.26 -9.09
C PRO A 289 -11.34 -3.60 -10.26
N TRP A 290 -10.01 -3.51 -10.16
CA TRP A 290 -9.15 -3.03 -11.22
C TRP A 290 -9.26 -3.92 -12.46
N LYS A 291 -9.14 -3.29 -13.60
CA LYS A 291 -9.14 -3.93 -14.91
C LYS A 291 -7.74 -4.46 -15.20
N VAL A 292 -7.67 -5.50 -16.03
CA VAL A 292 -6.41 -6.06 -16.50
C VAL A 292 -5.60 -5.02 -17.28
N ASN A 293 -6.29 -4.17 -18.04
CA ASN A 293 -5.72 -3.04 -18.78
C ASN A 293 -6.74 -1.89 -18.91
N GLY A 294 -6.31 -0.74 -19.43
CA GLY A 294 -7.17 0.43 -19.61
C GLY A 294 -8.23 0.34 -20.72
N LYS A 295 -8.31 -0.75 -21.48
CA LYS A 295 -9.18 -0.89 -22.67
C LYS A 295 -10.33 -1.86 -22.47
N ASP A 296 -10.10 -2.95 -21.77
CA ASP A 296 -11.08 -3.99 -21.46
C ASP A 296 -11.72 -3.71 -20.08
N ASN A 297 -12.99 -4.09 -19.90
CA ASN A 297 -13.65 -4.12 -18.60
C ASN A 297 -13.42 -5.44 -17.84
N LYS A 298 -12.54 -6.32 -18.33
CA LYS A 298 -12.12 -7.53 -17.64
C LYS A 298 -11.33 -7.17 -16.39
N LYS A 299 -11.91 -7.53 -15.25
CA LYS A 299 -11.28 -7.41 -13.93
C LYS A 299 -10.12 -8.40 -13.77
N ILE A 300 -9.08 -8.00 -13.04
CA ILE A 300 -8.00 -8.89 -12.62
C ILE A 300 -8.56 -10.09 -11.80
N PRO A 301 -8.01 -11.31 -11.96
CA PRO A 301 -8.43 -12.47 -11.17
C PRO A 301 -8.15 -12.30 -9.67
N GLY A 302 -7.06 -11.62 -9.30
CA GLY A 302 -6.63 -11.33 -7.93
C GLY A 302 -7.32 -10.13 -7.26
N TYR A 303 -8.48 -9.69 -7.76
CA TYR A 303 -9.15 -8.46 -7.32
C TYR A 303 -9.44 -8.35 -5.82
N ALA A 304 -9.49 -9.46 -5.09
CA ALA A 304 -9.52 -9.44 -3.63
C ALA A 304 -8.34 -10.22 -3.05
N VAL A 305 -7.61 -9.60 -2.13
CA VAL A 305 -6.43 -10.19 -1.49
C VAL A 305 -6.41 -9.89 -0.01
N THR A 306 -6.12 -10.93 0.79
CA THR A 306 -5.85 -10.79 2.23
C THR A 306 -4.42 -11.17 2.50
N PHE A 307 -3.69 -10.33 3.24
CA PHE A 307 -2.27 -10.52 3.49
C PHE A 307 -1.83 -9.88 4.80
N SER A 308 -0.81 -10.46 5.44
CA SER A 308 -0.15 -9.81 6.57
C SER A 308 0.73 -8.67 6.06
N SER A 309 0.73 -7.53 6.73
CA SER A 309 1.44 -6.34 6.28
C SER A 309 1.74 -5.43 7.47
N TYR A 310 2.15 -4.21 7.15
CA TYR A 310 2.61 -3.15 8.03
C TYR A 310 1.89 -1.83 7.66
N PRO A 311 1.83 -0.83 8.55
CA PRO A 311 1.16 0.45 8.27
C PRO A 311 1.71 1.14 7.02
N SER A 312 0.83 1.59 6.12
CA SER A 312 1.17 2.26 4.84
C SER A 312 2.19 1.52 3.96
N VAL A 313 2.12 0.19 3.93
CA VAL A 313 2.87 -0.66 2.98
C VAL A 313 1.90 -1.35 2.03
N ILE A 314 1.98 -1.09 0.72
CA ILE A 314 1.03 -1.66 -0.26
C ILE A 314 1.16 -3.18 -0.39
N SER A 315 2.33 -3.73 -0.07
CA SER A 315 2.66 -5.17 -0.09
C SER A 315 2.77 -5.76 1.32
N SER A 316 3.06 -7.06 1.38
CA SER A 316 3.14 -7.82 2.62
C SER A 316 4.45 -7.63 3.38
N ILE A 317 5.59 -7.55 2.68
CA ILE A 317 6.98 -7.66 3.22
C ILE A 317 7.28 -9.02 3.85
N ASP A 318 6.31 -9.62 4.54
CA ASP A 318 6.34 -11.02 4.95
C ASP A 318 6.24 -11.96 3.73
N ASP A 319 5.42 -11.52 2.78
CA ASP A 319 4.90 -12.25 1.64
C ASP A 319 4.10 -13.48 2.05
N PHE A 320 2.91 -13.21 2.56
CA PHE A 320 1.85 -14.22 2.71
C PHE A 320 0.52 -13.63 2.21
N TYR A 321 0.05 -14.11 1.06
CA TYR A 321 -1.15 -13.61 0.40
C TYR A 321 -2.15 -14.72 0.13
N ILE A 322 -3.43 -14.45 0.38
CA ILE A 322 -4.56 -15.29 -0.02
C ILE A 322 -5.43 -14.49 -0.99
N THR A 323 -5.70 -15.04 -2.17
CA THR A 323 -6.29 -14.27 -3.27
C THR A 323 -7.63 -14.85 -3.73
N SER A 324 -8.48 -13.99 -4.32
CA SER A 324 -9.72 -14.40 -4.97
C SER A 324 -9.51 -15.34 -6.16
N ALA A 325 -8.30 -15.39 -6.71
CA ALA A 325 -7.89 -16.32 -7.76
C ALA A 325 -7.68 -17.76 -7.24
N LYS A 326 -7.92 -18.02 -5.94
CA LYS A 326 -7.66 -19.29 -5.26
C LYS A 326 -6.18 -19.66 -5.26
N LEU A 327 -5.32 -18.65 -5.22
CA LEU A 327 -3.88 -18.80 -5.09
C LEU A 327 -3.46 -18.32 -3.71
N VAL A 328 -2.53 -19.05 -3.10
CA VAL A 328 -1.81 -18.60 -1.92
C VAL A 328 -0.35 -18.45 -2.31
N SER A 329 0.18 -17.24 -2.18
CA SER A 329 1.57 -16.91 -2.52
C SER A 329 2.34 -16.65 -1.24
N HIS A 330 3.53 -17.23 -1.13
CA HIS A 330 4.46 -16.89 -0.06
C HIS A 330 5.93 -17.08 -0.46
N GLU A 331 6.82 -16.30 0.17
CA GLU A 331 8.25 -16.32 -0.16
C GLU A 331 9.15 -16.63 1.04
N TYR A 332 10.42 -16.90 0.73
CA TYR A 332 11.53 -16.75 1.66
C TYR A 332 12.72 -16.13 0.93
N LYS A 333 13.37 -15.14 1.55
CA LYS A 333 14.47 -14.40 0.92
C LYS A 333 15.75 -15.22 0.82
N LEU A 334 16.37 -15.22 -0.36
CA LEU A 334 17.73 -15.67 -0.61
C LEU A 334 18.65 -14.46 -0.86
N LEU A 335 19.87 -14.49 -0.31
CA LEU A 335 20.83 -13.38 -0.47
C LEU A 335 21.54 -13.44 -1.83
N LEU A 336 21.72 -12.28 -2.44
CA LEU A 336 22.45 -12.11 -3.69
C LEU A 336 23.97 -12.14 -3.46
N HIS A 337 24.70 -12.70 -4.42
CA HIS A 337 26.17 -12.71 -4.41
C HIS A 337 26.74 -11.39 -4.92
N GLU A 338 27.86 -10.92 -4.37
CA GLU A 338 28.40 -9.58 -4.65
C GLU A 338 28.68 -9.31 -6.14
N ALA A 339 29.07 -10.35 -6.88
CA ALA A 339 29.30 -10.27 -8.31
C ALA A 339 28.05 -9.86 -9.12
N MET A 340 26.85 -10.02 -8.55
CA MET A 340 25.58 -9.69 -9.19
C MET A 340 25.15 -8.23 -8.97
N TRP A 341 25.82 -7.49 -8.07
CA TRP A 341 25.50 -6.08 -7.83
C TRP A 341 25.66 -5.17 -9.06
N SER A 342 26.37 -5.61 -10.09
CA SER A 342 26.42 -4.88 -11.36
C SER A 342 25.05 -4.77 -12.04
N TRP A 343 24.15 -5.74 -11.88
CA TRP A 343 22.81 -5.71 -12.49
C TRP A 343 21.88 -4.69 -11.83
N ILE A 344 22.12 -4.34 -10.56
CA ILE A 344 21.39 -3.30 -9.84
C ILE A 344 21.99 -1.92 -10.12
N ARG A 345 23.31 -1.86 -10.35
CA ARG A 345 24.05 -0.62 -10.65
C ARG A 345 23.92 -0.14 -12.09
N SER A 346 23.72 -1.06 -13.03
CA SER A 346 23.60 -0.68 -14.44
C SER A 346 22.27 0.05 -14.66
N PRO A 347 22.29 1.28 -15.21
CA PRO A 347 21.09 2.02 -15.56
C PRO A 347 20.52 1.53 -16.89
N ASP A 348 20.77 0.27 -17.27
CA ASP A 348 20.20 -0.34 -18.47
C ASP A 348 18.71 -0.65 -18.27
N ARG A 349 17.96 0.29 -17.67
CA ARG A 349 16.48 0.43 -17.65
C ARG A 349 15.69 -0.87 -17.37
N SER A 350 16.32 -1.93 -16.91
CA SER A 350 15.74 -3.28 -16.82
C SER A 350 15.74 -3.79 -15.40
N SER A 351 16.48 -3.14 -14.49
CA SER A 351 16.38 -3.36 -13.05
C SER A 351 15.11 -2.68 -12.51
N PHE A 352 13.98 -3.35 -12.69
CA PHE A 352 12.77 -3.08 -11.91
C PHE A 352 13.09 -3.45 -10.45
N THR A 353 13.22 -2.46 -9.57
CA THR A 353 13.17 -2.70 -8.12
C THR A 353 11.77 -3.18 -7.83
N SER A 354 11.63 -4.47 -7.52
CA SER A 354 10.33 -5.12 -7.45
C SER A 354 9.49 -4.46 -6.38
N PHE A 355 8.31 -3.97 -6.75
CA PHE A 355 7.23 -3.86 -5.79
C PHE A 355 6.88 -5.29 -5.40
N GLY A 356 7.44 -5.75 -4.27
CA GLY A 356 7.44 -7.14 -3.84
C GLY A 356 6.09 -7.82 -4.05
N VAL A 357 6.11 -8.93 -4.80
CA VAL A 357 5.07 -9.95 -5.00
C VAL A 357 3.71 -9.47 -5.54
N PHE A 358 3.36 -8.18 -5.48
CA PHE A 358 2.05 -7.67 -5.87
C PHE A 358 1.82 -7.79 -7.37
N VAL A 359 2.87 -7.57 -8.18
CA VAL A 359 2.77 -7.71 -9.65
C VAL A 359 2.56 -9.17 -10.08
N ASP A 360 3.03 -10.15 -9.30
CA ASP A 360 2.90 -11.58 -9.62
C ASP A 360 1.54 -12.18 -9.24
N ILE A 361 0.71 -11.44 -8.48
CA ILE A 361 -0.59 -11.88 -7.98
C ILE A 361 -1.77 -11.28 -8.77
N LEU A 362 -1.57 -10.17 -9.49
CA LEU A 362 -2.62 -9.44 -10.20
C LEU A 362 -3.11 -10.16 -11.47
#